data_AF-A0AA35L736-F1
#
_entry.id   AF-A0AA35L736-F1
#
_cell.length_a   1.000
_cell.length_b   1.000
_cell.length_c   1.000
_cell.angle_alpha   90.00
_cell.angle_beta   90.00
_cell.angle_gamma   90.00
#
_symmetry.space_group_name_H-M   'P 1'
#
loop_
_entity.id
_entity.type
_entity.pdbx_description
1 polymer ?
#
loop_
_entity_poly.entity_id
_entity_poly.type
_entity_poly.pdbx_seq_one_letter_code
_entity_poly.pdbx_strand_id
1 'polypeptide(L)'
;MAKSARDCLLDCLENLEEGELRRFKAKLNEFPVRPGYANIPRGRLQKADALDLKDLLVSFYTEEYAVQLTAEVLEAINCKDRAEELLASTGNRPQLQNSSNVHFIERHREALIQRTTSVEPVLDKLYGSVLSDEQYQKITAKETNPDKMRELYRLVPSWDLRCKDKLYEALKAKNPHLVKDLEGQ
;
A
#
# COMPACT_ATOMS: atom_id res chain seq x y z
N MET A 1 3.63 -13.20 -25.41
CA MET A 1 2.78 -13.64 -24.27
C MET A 1 3.23 -12.83 -23.07
N ALA A 2 2.31 -12.18 -22.35
CA ALA A 2 2.69 -11.47 -21.12
C ALA A 2 3.11 -12.52 -20.08
N LYS A 3 4.31 -12.40 -19.51
CA LYS A 3 4.74 -13.25 -18.39
C LYS A 3 3.81 -12.95 -17.21
N SER A 4 3.29 -13.97 -16.53
CA SER A 4 2.48 -13.75 -15.33
C SER A 4 3.37 -13.36 -14.15
N ALA A 5 2.78 -12.84 -13.08
CA ALA A 5 3.49 -12.50 -11.84
C ALA A 5 4.23 -13.72 -11.26
N ARG A 6 3.62 -14.91 -11.38
CA ARG A 6 4.23 -16.19 -10.98
C ARG A 6 5.48 -16.54 -11.79
N ASP A 7 5.44 -16.31 -13.10
CA ASP A 7 6.58 -16.61 -13.98
C ASP A 7 7.75 -15.66 -13.67
N CYS A 8 7.45 -14.38 -13.42
CA CYS A 8 8.49 -13.40 -13.08
C CYS A 8 9.13 -13.71 -11.71
N LEU A 9 8.33 -14.14 -10.73
CA LEU A 9 8.83 -14.59 -9.43
C LEU A 9 9.75 -15.80 -9.58
N LEU A 10 9.35 -16.78 -10.38
CA LEU A 10 10.17 -17.97 -10.62
C LEU A 10 11.50 -17.61 -11.27
N ASP A 11 11.44 -16.87 -12.39
CA ASP A 11 12.62 -16.40 -13.12
C ASP A 11 13.58 -15.65 -12.19
N CYS A 12 13.06 -14.78 -11.32
CA CYS A 12 13.88 -14.03 -10.38
C CYS A 12 14.56 -14.94 -9.35
N LEU A 13 13.81 -15.87 -8.74
CA LEU A 13 14.33 -16.77 -7.70
C LEU A 13 15.30 -17.83 -8.24
N GLU A 14 15.12 -18.29 -9.47
CA GLU A 14 16.03 -19.23 -10.14
C GLU A 14 17.36 -18.58 -10.52
N ASN A 15 17.36 -17.28 -10.79
CA ASN A 15 18.57 -16.51 -11.13
C ASN A 15 19.35 -16.01 -9.91
N LEU A 16 18.92 -16.33 -8.68
CA LEU A 16 19.68 -16.03 -7.47
C LEU A 16 20.78 -17.08 -7.25
N GLU A 17 21.96 -16.61 -6.86
CA GLU A 17 23.01 -17.52 -6.42
C GLU A 17 22.59 -18.22 -5.11
N GLU A 18 23.15 -19.40 -4.83
CA GLU A 18 22.83 -20.17 -3.62
C GLU A 18 23.00 -19.36 -2.32
N GLY A 19 24.04 -18.50 -2.29
CA GLY A 19 24.29 -17.58 -1.18
C GLY A 19 23.23 -16.49 -1.05
N GLU A 20 22.76 -15.94 -2.16
CA GLU A 20 21.70 -14.92 -2.21
C GLU A 20 20.35 -15.53 -1.82
N LEU A 21 20.00 -16.69 -2.36
CA LEU A 21 18.78 -17.41 -2.04
C LEU A 21 18.72 -17.77 -0.54
N ARG A 22 19.85 -18.17 0.05
CA ARG A 22 19.94 -18.42 1.50
C ARG A 22 19.68 -17.16 2.32
N ARG A 23 20.26 -16.01 1.92
CA ARG A 23 20.02 -14.72 2.57
C ARG A 23 18.58 -14.26 2.39
N PHE A 24 18.02 -14.42 1.19
CA PHE A 24 16.63 -14.12 0.87
C PHE A 24 15.68 -14.90 1.79
N LYS A 25 15.85 -16.23 1.90
CA LYS A 25 15.04 -17.09 2.78
C LYS A 25 15.15 -16.68 4.26
N ALA A 26 16.35 -16.34 4.72
CA ALA A 26 16.57 -15.87 6.09
C ALA A 26 15.87 -14.53 6.32
N LYS A 27 16.03 -13.59 5.40
CA LYS A 27 15.45 -12.25 5.48
C LYS A 27 13.93 -12.28 5.41
N LEU A 28 13.35 -13.07 4.50
CA LEU A 28 11.91 -13.24 4.34
C LEU A 28 11.22 -13.77 5.61
N ASN A 29 11.92 -14.60 6.39
CA ASN A 29 11.39 -15.09 7.67
C ASN A 29 11.29 -13.98 8.73
N GLU A 30 12.21 -13.02 8.72
CA GLU A 30 12.28 -11.91 9.69
C GLU A 30 11.61 -10.62 9.17
N PHE A 31 11.30 -10.54 7.87
CA PHE A 31 10.82 -9.33 7.25
C PHE A 31 9.41 -8.97 7.74
N PRO A 32 9.14 -7.73 8.17
CA PRO A 32 7.80 -7.36 8.61
C PRO A 32 6.81 -7.44 7.45
N VAL A 33 5.79 -8.30 7.58
CA VAL A 33 4.71 -8.43 6.60
C VAL A 33 3.53 -7.51 6.96
N ARG A 34 2.66 -7.25 5.98
CA ARG A 34 1.47 -6.41 6.16
C ARG A 34 0.53 -6.97 7.24
N PRO A 35 -0.21 -6.13 7.97
CA PRO A 35 -1.21 -6.57 8.94
C PRO A 35 -2.20 -7.57 8.31
N GLY A 36 -2.42 -8.71 8.97
CA GLY A 36 -3.26 -9.80 8.47
C GLY A 36 -2.52 -10.91 7.74
N TYR A 37 -1.24 -10.73 7.42
CA TYR A 37 -0.36 -11.78 6.91
C TYR A 37 0.59 -12.27 8.00
N ALA A 38 1.06 -13.51 7.86
CA ALA A 38 2.04 -14.11 8.75
C ALA A 38 3.29 -14.53 7.97
N ASN A 39 4.45 -14.41 8.60
CA ASN A 39 5.71 -14.85 8.00
C ASN A 39 5.70 -16.36 7.74
N ILE A 40 6.20 -16.75 6.57
CA ILE A 40 6.37 -18.16 6.22
C ILE A 40 7.35 -18.79 7.24
N PRO A 41 7.00 -19.95 7.84
CA PRO A 41 7.86 -20.63 8.79
C PRO A 41 9.23 -20.97 8.19
N ARG A 42 10.30 -20.66 8.93
CA ARG A 42 11.69 -20.91 8.54
C ARG A 42 11.94 -22.34 8.04
N GLY A 43 11.33 -23.34 8.68
CA GLY A 43 11.48 -24.74 8.29
C GLY A 43 10.95 -25.07 6.88
N ARG A 44 9.93 -24.34 6.40
CA ARG A 44 9.44 -24.46 5.03
C ARG A 44 10.36 -23.71 4.05
N LEU A 45 10.77 -22.49 4.39
CA LEU A 45 11.65 -21.68 3.56
C LEU A 45 13.01 -22.35 3.30
N GLN A 46 13.59 -23.00 4.30
CA GLN A 46 14.91 -23.63 4.17
C GLN A 46 14.91 -24.83 3.21
N LYS A 47 13.79 -25.57 3.14
CA LYS A 47 13.66 -26.78 2.30
C LYS A 47 13.15 -26.48 0.90
N ALA A 48 12.49 -25.34 0.70
CA ALA A 48 11.93 -24.95 -0.58
C ALA A 48 13.03 -24.64 -1.60
N ASP A 49 12.93 -25.17 -2.82
CA ASP A 49 13.68 -24.68 -3.98
C ASP A 49 13.04 -23.41 -4.55
N ALA A 50 13.54 -22.89 -5.68
CA ALA A 50 13.01 -21.66 -6.28
C ALA A 50 11.51 -21.80 -6.67
N LEU A 51 11.11 -23.00 -7.13
CA LEU A 51 9.75 -23.29 -7.56
C LEU A 51 8.79 -23.39 -6.38
N ASP A 52 9.19 -24.14 -5.35
CA ASP A 52 8.47 -24.24 -4.08
C ASP A 52 8.35 -22.87 -3.41
N LEU A 53 9.41 -22.05 -3.45
CA LEU A 53 9.43 -20.74 -2.83
C LEU A 53 8.46 -19.77 -3.53
N LYS A 54 8.42 -19.79 -4.87
CA LYS A 54 7.41 -19.08 -5.67
C LYS A 54 6.00 -19.49 -5.28
N ASP A 55 5.72 -20.79 -5.19
CA ASP A 55 4.37 -21.27 -4.83
C ASP A 55 4.01 -20.93 -3.38
N LEU A 56 4.96 -20.99 -2.46
CA LEU A 56 4.78 -20.54 -1.07
C LEU A 56 4.48 -19.05 -0.99
N LEU A 57 5.23 -18.21 -1.70
CA LEU A 57 5.01 -16.76 -1.72
C LEU A 57 3.61 -16.42 -2.23
N VAL A 58 3.21 -17.02 -3.35
CA VAL A 58 1.89 -16.79 -3.95
C VAL A 58 0.77 -17.33 -3.06
N SER A 59 0.97 -18.50 -2.43
CA SER A 59 -0.02 -19.12 -1.55
C SER A 59 -0.21 -18.35 -0.23
N PHE A 60 0.85 -17.74 0.32
CA PHE A 60 0.77 -17.02 1.59
C PHE A 60 0.42 -15.56 1.41
N TYR A 61 0.92 -14.93 0.34
CA TYR A 61 0.88 -13.48 0.18
C TYR A 61 0.08 -13.01 -1.03
N THR A 62 -0.52 -13.90 -1.84
CA THR A 62 -1.18 -13.58 -3.14
C THR A 62 -0.18 -13.11 -4.21
N GLU A 63 -0.55 -13.20 -5.50
CA GLU A 63 0.35 -12.88 -6.61
C GLU A 63 0.92 -11.45 -6.55
N GLU A 64 0.05 -10.46 -6.34
CA GLU A 64 0.43 -9.05 -6.39
C GLU A 64 1.36 -8.67 -5.22
N TYR A 65 1.01 -9.08 -4.01
CA TYR A 65 1.82 -8.77 -2.84
C TYR A 65 3.06 -9.65 -2.71
N ALA A 66 3.05 -10.89 -3.24
CA ALA A 66 4.24 -11.73 -3.34
C ALA A 66 5.35 -11.07 -4.18
N VAL A 67 5.00 -10.47 -5.33
CA VAL A 67 5.96 -9.75 -6.18
C VAL A 67 6.57 -8.57 -5.42
N GLN A 68 5.73 -7.76 -4.78
CA GLN A 68 6.19 -6.59 -4.05
C GLN A 68 7.08 -6.98 -2.85
N LEU A 69 6.63 -7.93 -2.03
CA LEU A 69 7.41 -8.42 -0.88
C LEU A 69 8.76 -9.02 -1.32
N THR A 70 8.78 -9.74 -2.44
CA THR A 70 10.02 -10.32 -2.99
C THR A 70 10.99 -9.22 -3.39
N ALA A 71 10.53 -8.17 -4.08
CA ALA A 71 11.37 -7.02 -4.42
C ALA A 71 11.93 -6.32 -3.17
N GLU A 72 11.10 -6.06 -2.16
CA GLU A 72 11.53 -5.41 -0.91
C GLU A 72 12.58 -6.25 -0.15
N VAL A 73 12.41 -7.58 -0.12
CA VAL A 73 13.38 -8.49 0.52
C VAL A 73 14.68 -8.56 -0.30
N LEU A 74 14.61 -8.55 -1.63
CA LEU A 74 15.78 -8.51 -2.53
C LEU A 74 16.59 -7.22 -2.33
N GLU A 75 15.93 -6.07 -2.24
CA GLU A 75 16.59 -4.81 -1.91
C GLU A 75 17.28 -4.88 -0.55
N ALA A 76 16.64 -5.48 0.45
CA ALA A 76 17.17 -5.60 1.80
C ALA A 76 18.39 -6.53 1.91
N ILE A 77 18.59 -7.45 0.96
CA ILE A 77 19.81 -8.29 0.85
C ILE A 77 20.85 -7.71 -0.13
N ASN A 78 20.65 -6.48 -0.58
CA ASN A 78 21.50 -5.74 -1.53
C ASN A 78 21.49 -6.29 -2.97
N CYS A 79 20.44 -7.01 -3.36
CA CYS A 79 20.23 -7.53 -4.73
C CYS A 79 19.27 -6.60 -5.51
N LYS A 80 19.60 -5.31 -5.59
CA LYS A 80 18.73 -4.27 -6.18
C LYS A 80 18.45 -4.49 -7.66
N ASP A 81 19.44 -4.94 -8.42
CA ASP A 81 19.30 -5.22 -9.85
C ASP A 81 18.20 -6.27 -10.11
N ARG A 82 18.11 -7.28 -9.24
CA ARG A 82 17.10 -8.34 -9.33
C ARG A 82 15.71 -7.88 -8.91
N ALA A 83 15.63 -7.04 -7.88
CA ALA A 83 14.37 -6.42 -7.48
C ALA A 83 13.80 -5.56 -8.62
N GLU A 84 14.65 -4.77 -9.27
CA GLU A 84 14.27 -3.91 -10.40
C GLU A 84 13.85 -4.73 -11.63
N GLU A 85 14.56 -5.81 -11.94
CA GLU A 85 14.24 -6.72 -13.05
C GLU A 85 12.89 -7.43 -12.85
N LEU A 86 12.62 -7.91 -11.64
CA LEU A 86 11.34 -8.54 -11.26
C LEU A 86 10.17 -7.56 -11.45
N LEU A 87 10.35 -6.34 -10.96
CA LEU A 87 9.37 -5.27 -11.04
C LEU A 87 9.17 -4.79 -12.50
N ALA A 88 10.23 -4.64 -13.27
CA ALA A 88 10.15 -4.30 -14.69
C ALA A 88 9.42 -5.38 -15.52
N SER A 89 9.65 -6.66 -15.21
CA SER A 89 9.05 -7.81 -15.92
C SER A 89 7.57 -8.00 -15.61
N THR A 90 7.13 -7.65 -14.40
CA THR A 90 5.73 -7.74 -13.96
C THR A 90 4.87 -6.55 -14.41
N GLY A 91 5.43 -5.63 -15.22
CA GLY A 91 4.80 -4.35 -15.54
C GLY A 91 4.73 -3.39 -14.35
N ASN A 92 5.32 -3.79 -13.23
CA ASN A 92 5.30 -3.12 -11.94
C ASN A 92 6.62 -2.37 -11.75
N ARG A 93 7.08 -1.62 -12.78
CA ARG A 93 8.37 -0.89 -12.78
C ARG A 93 8.56 -0.20 -11.42
N PRO A 94 9.71 -0.35 -10.73
CA PRO A 94 10.01 0.54 -9.61
C PRO A 94 10.37 1.87 -10.25
N GLN A 95 9.37 2.68 -10.55
CA GLN A 95 9.60 4.10 -10.40
C GLN A 95 9.99 4.27 -8.94
N LEU A 96 11.10 4.96 -8.68
CA LEU A 96 11.47 5.53 -7.39
C LEU A 96 10.26 6.29 -6.79
N GLN A 97 9.34 5.54 -6.21
CA GLN A 97 8.07 6.04 -5.72
C GLN A 97 7.98 5.71 -4.25
N ASN A 98 8.85 6.41 -3.53
CA ASN A 98 8.61 6.83 -2.17
C ASN A 98 7.36 7.75 -2.05
N SER A 99 6.31 7.61 -2.89
CA SER A 99 5.18 8.55 -2.97
C SER A 99 3.88 8.06 -3.66
N SER A 100 3.73 6.80 -4.11
CA SER A 100 2.53 6.43 -4.94
C SER A 100 1.51 5.48 -4.33
N ASN A 101 1.70 5.03 -3.08
CA ASN A 101 0.57 4.54 -2.28
C ASN A 101 0.01 5.64 -1.36
N VAL A 102 0.33 6.89 -1.68
CA VAL A 102 -0.33 8.03 -1.08
C VAL A 102 -1.64 8.19 -1.85
N HIS A 103 -2.74 7.76 -1.23
CA HIS A 103 -4.07 7.92 -1.80
C HIS A 103 -4.25 9.40 -2.22
N PHE A 104 -5.01 9.71 -3.27
CA PHE A 104 -5.21 11.09 -3.76
C PHE A 104 -5.45 12.08 -2.60
N ILE A 105 -6.21 11.62 -1.62
CA ILE A 105 -6.57 12.35 -0.41
C ILE A 105 -5.34 12.67 0.46
N GLU A 106 -4.41 11.73 0.63
CA GLU A 106 -3.15 11.93 1.35
C GLU A 106 -2.17 12.80 0.54
N ARG A 107 -2.18 12.68 -0.80
CA ARG A 107 -1.29 13.44 -1.69
C ARG A 107 -1.65 14.91 -1.68
N HIS A 108 -2.93 15.21 -1.73
CA HIS A 108 -3.47 16.58 -1.73
C HIS A 108 -3.98 17.00 -0.33
N ARG A 109 -3.47 16.39 0.75
CA ARG A 109 -3.93 16.63 2.13
C ARG A 109 -3.99 18.11 2.47
N GLU A 110 -2.94 18.87 2.22
CA GLU A 110 -2.90 20.30 2.58
C GLU A 110 -3.91 21.11 1.79
N ALA A 111 -4.00 20.88 0.48
CA ALA A 111 -4.94 21.58 -0.37
C ALA A 111 -6.39 21.25 -0.01
N LEU A 112 -6.67 19.99 0.33
CA LEU A 112 -7.98 19.55 0.81
C LEU A 112 -8.30 20.15 2.18
N ILE A 113 -7.35 20.21 3.12
CA ILE A 113 -7.57 20.85 4.43
C ILE A 113 -7.88 22.35 4.27
N GLN A 114 -7.14 23.06 3.42
CA GLN A 114 -7.27 24.52 3.29
C GLN A 114 -8.45 24.96 2.43
N ARG A 115 -8.75 24.22 1.36
CA ARG A 115 -9.74 24.63 0.35
C ARG A 115 -11.10 23.95 0.51
N THR A 116 -11.23 22.97 1.40
CA THR A 116 -12.54 22.35 1.70
C THR A 116 -13.39 23.34 2.49
N THR A 117 -14.36 23.94 1.80
CA THR A 117 -15.30 24.91 2.38
C THR A 117 -16.41 24.23 3.17
N SER A 118 -16.76 22.98 2.83
CA SER A 118 -17.84 22.21 3.45
C SER A 118 -17.35 20.84 3.94
N VAL A 119 -16.99 20.77 5.22
CA VAL A 119 -16.45 19.55 5.86
C VAL A 119 -17.57 18.70 6.48
N GLU A 120 -18.57 19.35 7.08
CA GLU A 120 -19.73 18.69 7.72
C GLU A 120 -20.44 17.68 6.81
N PRO A 121 -20.82 18.00 5.55
CA PRO A 121 -21.49 17.03 4.68
C PRO A 121 -20.57 15.90 4.19
N VAL A 122 -19.24 16.07 4.29
CA VAL A 122 -18.26 15.02 4.04
C VAL A 122 -18.20 14.09 5.26
N LEU A 123 -18.16 14.67 6.46
CA LEU A 123 -18.20 13.93 7.72
C LEU A 123 -19.50 13.13 7.87
N ASP A 124 -20.66 13.70 7.55
CA ASP A 124 -21.97 13.01 7.60
C ASP A 124 -21.99 11.77 6.72
N LYS A 125 -21.32 11.83 5.56
CA LYS A 125 -21.27 10.70 4.63
C LYS A 125 -20.28 9.61 5.09
N LEU A 126 -19.33 9.98 5.94
CA LEU A 126 -18.36 9.07 6.55
C LEU A 126 -18.83 8.54 7.90
N TYR A 127 -19.77 9.23 8.55
CA TYR A 127 -20.42 8.83 9.78
C TYR A 127 -21.14 7.50 9.60
N GLY A 128 -20.93 6.56 10.53
CA GLY A 128 -21.50 5.21 10.50
C GLY A 128 -20.84 4.24 9.51
N SER A 129 -20.05 4.73 8.56
CA SER A 129 -19.31 3.91 7.59
C SER A 129 -17.82 3.80 7.88
N VAL A 130 -17.19 4.90 8.27
CA VAL A 130 -15.74 5.03 8.49
C VAL A 130 -15.46 5.65 9.86
N LEU A 131 -16.28 6.61 10.27
CA LEU A 131 -16.18 7.29 11.56
C LEU A 131 -17.19 6.70 12.56
N SER A 132 -16.71 6.39 13.76
CA SER A 132 -17.54 6.14 14.94
C SER A 132 -18.10 7.45 15.49
N ASP A 133 -19.17 7.36 16.29
CA ASP A 133 -19.82 8.53 16.89
C ASP A 133 -18.84 9.43 17.67
N GLU A 134 -17.98 8.81 18.47
CA GLU A 134 -16.98 9.51 19.27
C GLU A 134 -15.93 10.24 18.42
N GLN A 135 -15.51 9.65 17.29
CA GLN A 135 -14.58 10.29 16.35
C GLN A 135 -15.25 11.45 15.62
N TYR A 136 -16.50 11.24 15.18
CA TYR A 136 -17.29 12.28 14.52
C TYR A 136 -17.49 13.48 15.44
N GLN A 137 -17.92 13.25 16.70
CA GLN A 137 -18.08 14.29 17.70
C GLN A 137 -16.78 15.05 17.96
N LYS A 138 -15.65 14.33 18.09
CA LYS A 138 -14.34 14.94 18.31
C LYS A 138 -13.89 15.81 17.15
N ILE A 139 -14.19 15.40 15.92
CA ILE A 139 -13.88 16.18 14.72
C ILE A 139 -14.80 17.40 14.64
N THR A 140 -16.13 17.23 14.76
CA THR A 140 -17.09 18.34 14.66
C THR A 140 -16.99 19.35 15.80
N ALA A 141 -16.43 18.95 16.95
CA ALA A 141 -16.17 19.84 18.08
C ALA A 141 -15.08 20.90 17.80
N LYS A 142 -14.34 20.79 16.68
CA LYS A 142 -13.37 21.83 16.28
C LYS A 142 -14.09 23.06 15.74
N GLU A 143 -13.53 24.22 16.05
CA GLU A 143 -14.11 25.53 15.73
C GLU A 143 -14.05 25.87 14.23
N THR A 144 -12.98 25.47 13.54
CA THR A 144 -12.76 25.80 12.13
C THR A 144 -12.82 24.57 11.22
N ASN A 145 -13.36 24.74 10.01
CA ASN A 145 -13.35 23.72 8.96
C ASN A 145 -11.96 23.10 8.68
N PRO A 146 -10.86 23.88 8.54
CA PRO A 146 -9.54 23.29 8.36
C PRO A 146 -9.07 22.46 9.55
N ASP A 147 -9.39 22.84 10.79
CA ASP A 147 -9.05 22.03 11.97
C ASP A 147 -9.85 20.71 12.01
N LYS A 148 -11.13 20.75 11.63
CA LYS A 148 -11.97 19.55 11.45
C LYS A 148 -11.31 18.59 10.46
N MET A 149 -10.91 19.08 9.28
CA MET A 149 -10.21 18.25 8.29
C MET A 149 -8.86 17.76 8.82
N ARG A 150 -8.09 18.59 9.51
CA ARG A 150 -6.78 18.19 10.03
C ARG A 150 -6.87 17.03 11.03
N GLU A 151 -7.88 17.02 11.90
CA GLU A 151 -8.15 15.87 12.79
C GLU A 151 -8.64 14.63 12.04
N LEU A 152 -9.54 14.79 11.06
CA LEU A 152 -9.96 13.69 10.19
C LEU A 152 -8.74 13.01 9.56
N TYR A 153 -7.83 13.81 9.00
CA TYR A 153 -6.59 13.35 8.40
C TYR A 153 -5.60 12.73 9.38
N ARG A 154 -5.71 13.03 10.68
CA ARG A 154 -4.88 12.37 11.70
C ARG A 154 -5.26 10.89 11.85
N LEU A 155 -6.50 10.53 11.50
CA LEU A 155 -7.00 9.16 11.53
C LEU A 155 -6.75 8.40 10.23
N VAL A 156 -6.55 9.10 9.10
CA VAL A 156 -6.32 8.50 7.77
C VAL A 156 -5.19 7.46 7.71
N PRO A 157 -4.05 7.57 8.44
CA PRO A 157 -3.04 6.52 8.47
C PRO A 157 -3.54 5.18 9.04
N SER A 158 -4.57 5.22 9.88
CA SER A 158 -5.21 4.02 10.44
C SER A 158 -6.35 3.47 9.57
N TRP A 159 -6.64 4.12 8.43
CA TRP A 159 -7.75 3.75 7.55
C TRP A 159 -7.31 2.82 6.42
N ASP A 160 -8.11 1.78 6.17
CA ASP A 160 -7.94 0.90 5.02
C ASP A 160 -8.27 1.61 3.70
N LEU A 161 -7.82 1.03 2.58
CA LEU A 161 -8.03 1.56 1.23
C LEU A 161 -9.50 1.91 0.95
N ARG A 162 -10.43 1.05 1.37
CA ARG A 162 -11.89 1.26 1.22
C ARG A 162 -12.38 2.51 1.95
N CYS A 163 -11.82 2.81 3.12
CA CYS A 163 -12.17 3.98 3.91
C CYS A 163 -11.64 5.25 3.26
N LYS A 164 -10.42 5.18 2.68
CA LYS A 164 -9.86 6.27 1.88
C LYS A 164 -10.73 6.51 0.64
N ASP A 165 -11.10 5.48 -0.13
CA ASP A 165 -11.96 5.64 -1.31
C ASP A 165 -13.30 6.32 -0.98
N LYS A 166 -13.94 5.95 0.13
CA LYS A 166 -15.16 6.62 0.60
C LYS A 166 -14.97 8.11 0.87
N LEU A 167 -13.84 8.50 1.46
CA LEU A 167 -13.53 9.92 1.70
C LEU A 167 -13.28 10.67 0.39
N TYR A 168 -12.61 10.05 -0.59
CA TYR A 168 -12.47 10.63 -1.93
C TYR A 168 -13.82 10.80 -2.61
N GLU A 169 -14.68 9.78 -2.57
CA GLU A 169 -16.03 9.87 -3.15
C GLU A 169 -16.88 10.94 -2.46
N ALA A 170 -16.77 11.07 -1.13
CA ALA A 170 -17.47 12.11 -0.39
C ALA A 170 -16.96 13.51 -0.79
N LEU A 171 -15.64 13.69 -0.89
CA LEU A 171 -15.03 14.94 -1.35
C LEU A 171 -15.41 15.26 -2.80
N LYS A 172 -15.43 14.27 -3.69
CA LYS A 172 -15.83 14.43 -5.10
C LYS A 172 -17.30 14.77 -5.25
N ALA A 173 -18.17 14.16 -4.44
CA ALA A 173 -19.60 14.42 -4.47
C ALA A 173 -19.95 15.80 -3.91
N LYS A 174 -19.23 16.27 -2.88
CA LYS A 174 -19.53 17.56 -2.22
C LYS A 174 -18.77 18.73 -2.84
N ASN A 175 -17.51 18.51 -3.21
CA ASN A 175 -16.60 19.54 -3.76
C ASN A 175 -16.02 19.09 -5.11
N PRO A 176 -16.86 18.86 -6.14
CA PRO A 176 -16.39 18.36 -7.44
C PRO A 176 -15.41 19.32 -8.12
N HIS A 177 -15.57 20.62 -7.92
CA HIS A 177 -14.67 21.63 -8.46
C HIS A 177 -13.27 21.57 -7.84
N LEU A 178 -13.19 21.33 -6.53
CA LEU A 178 -11.92 21.18 -5.82
C LEU A 178 -11.19 19.91 -6.25
N VAL A 179 -11.92 18.79 -6.38
CA VAL A 179 -11.32 17.53 -6.81
C VAL A 179 -10.81 17.64 -8.25
N LYS A 180 -11.58 18.23 -9.17
CA LYS A 180 -11.12 18.46 -10.55
C LYS A 180 -9.88 19.35 -10.66
N ASP A 181 -9.79 20.39 -9.83
CA ASP A 181 -8.64 21.29 -9.78
C ASP A 181 -7.38 20.55 -9.28
N LEU A 182 -7.55 19.70 -8.26
CA LEU A 182 -6.47 18.92 -7.68
C LEU A 182 -6.06 17.71 -8.53
N GLU A 183 -6.99 17.10 -9.28
CA GLU A 183 -6.70 16.03 -10.25
C GLU A 183 -5.90 16.53 -11.47
N GLY A 184 -5.93 17.84 -11.75
CA GLY A 184 -5.20 18.47 -12.85
C GLY A 184 -3.80 19.00 -12.50
N GLN A 185 -3.38 18.90 -11.22
CA GLN A 185 -2.06 19.33 -10.73
C GLN A 185 -1.04 18.19 -10.66
#